data_AF-A0AAW9PPD5-F1
#
_entry.id   AF-A0AAW9PPD5-F1
#
_cell.length_a   1.000
_cell.length_b   1.000
_cell.length_c   1.000
_cell.angle_alpha   90.00
_cell.angle_beta   90.00
_cell.angle_gamma   90.00
#
_symmetry.space_group_name_H-M   'P 1'
#
loop_
_entity.id
_entity.type
_entity.pdbx_description
1 polymer ?
#
loop_
_entity_poly.entity_id
_entity_poly.type
_entity_poly.pdbx_seq_one_letter_code
_entity_poly.pdbx_strand_id
1 'polypeptide(L)'
;MKKIFIGSLFTISVLALLENCSIPSPPAINPQQSSIPSAKSEAETIAVLRTKLLGTWAQCLNQPCVLVGQEQQYVFGPDGQLSTFQSDDPDMVRSNQRYELRKSARSYEIETGFVANNGSLYNSSIAELNFKNDSQMFLTAKDNSGKDHAKEFQKVSNHFLIVSDGKMQALRSSLRTYIWSVNKAQQAHFSERNRFSNDLSSLGLGDQALPSIANGYSFTVGVSNGMVVNTGVSSRTGEYAYLGVVLLVRISGDVTSVAIMCESNEPTTQILNYQPPSPISISDNKPTYNLSDLKCPSGSKPRGA
;
A
#
# COMPACT_ATOMS: atom_id res chain seq x y z
N MET A 1 -34.58 -27.35 32.43
CA MET A 1 -35.02 -26.19 33.24
C MET A 1 -35.40 -25.07 32.29
N LYS A 2 -36.70 -24.73 32.23
CA LYS A 2 -37.25 -23.61 31.45
C LYS A 2 -36.91 -22.30 32.16
N LYS A 3 -36.34 -21.31 31.47
CA LYS A 3 -36.37 -19.91 31.90
C LYS A 3 -37.04 -19.08 30.82
N ILE A 4 -38.23 -18.62 31.18
CA ILE A 4 -39.07 -17.64 30.50
C ILE A 4 -38.47 -16.27 30.81
N PHE A 5 -38.24 -15.44 29.80
CA PHE A 5 -37.93 -14.01 29.98
C PHE A 5 -39.03 -13.18 29.32
N ILE A 6 -39.67 -12.36 30.15
CA ILE A 6 -40.82 -11.50 29.86
C ILE A 6 -40.28 -10.10 29.56
N GLY A 7 -40.77 -9.53 28.46
CA GLY A 7 -41.25 -8.15 28.31
C GLY A 7 -40.27 -6.98 28.53
N SER A 8 -40.16 -6.11 27.52
CA SER A 8 -40.67 -4.73 27.65
C SER A 8 -40.71 -4.05 26.28
N LEU A 9 -41.91 -3.73 25.82
CA LEU A 9 -42.19 -2.83 24.71
C LEU A 9 -42.19 -1.39 25.25
N PHE A 10 -41.31 -0.54 24.73
CA PHE A 10 -41.44 0.91 24.87
C PHE A 10 -41.95 1.49 23.55
N THR A 11 -43.24 1.78 23.50
CA THR A 11 -43.86 2.68 22.53
C THR A 11 -43.69 4.10 23.03
N ILE A 12 -42.96 4.93 22.30
CA ILE A 12 -42.98 6.40 22.48
C ILE A 12 -43.83 6.97 21.36
N SER A 13 -45.06 7.37 21.70
CA SER A 13 -45.89 8.24 20.90
C SER A 13 -45.37 9.67 21.02
N VAL A 14 -44.96 10.28 19.91
CA VAL A 14 -44.72 11.71 19.82
C VAL A 14 -45.90 12.33 19.06
N LEU A 15 -46.73 13.03 19.81
CA LEU A 15 -47.80 13.91 19.34
C LEU A 15 -47.45 15.32 19.84
N ALA A 16 -47.16 16.25 18.93
CA ALA A 16 -47.16 17.70 19.18
C ALA A 16 -47.24 18.41 17.81
N LEU A 17 -48.42 18.95 17.50
CA LEU A 17 -48.76 20.39 17.49
C LEU A 17 -48.31 21.10 16.20
N LEU A 18 -49.26 21.17 15.27
CA LEU A 18 -49.27 22.11 14.16
C LEU A 18 -49.64 23.49 14.70
N GLU A 19 -48.68 24.41 14.70
CA GLU A 19 -48.94 25.85 14.81
C GLU A 19 -48.99 26.47 13.42
N ASN A 20 -50.05 27.23 13.18
CA ASN A 20 -50.29 28.04 12.00
C ASN A 20 -49.27 29.18 11.91
N CYS A 21 -48.32 29.10 10.98
CA CYS A 21 -47.60 30.28 10.48
C CYS A 21 -48.24 30.77 9.19
N SER A 22 -48.99 31.88 9.28
CA SER A 22 -49.34 32.69 8.11
C SER A 22 -48.09 33.41 7.62
N ILE A 23 -47.57 32.98 6.48
CA ILE A 23 -46.43 33.59 5.80
C ILE A 23 -46.95 34.75 4.93
N PRO A 24 -46.36 35.96 4.98
CA PRO A 24 -46.70 37.06 4.09
C PRO A 24 -46.28 36.73 2.64
N SER A 25 -47.19 37.02 1.71
CA SER A 25 -46.98 36.85 0.27
C SER A 25 -45.76 37.64 -0.23
N PRO A 26 -44.85 37.00 -0.99
CA PRO A 26 -43.68 37.66 -1.53
C PRO A 26 -44.05 38.67 -2.65
N PRO A 27 -43.25 39.72 -2.84
CA PRO A 27 -43.45 40.69 -3.92
C PRO A 27 -43.25 40.00 -5.29
N ALA A 28 -44.05 40.43 -6.27
CA ALA A 28 -44.03 39.94 -7.63
C ALA A 28 -42.63 40.07 -8.25
N ILE A 29 -42.01 38.93 -8.55
CA ILE A 29 -40.73 38.84 -9.27
C ILE A 29 -41.02 38.95 -10.77
N ASN A 30 -40.32 39.89 -11.40
CA ASN A 30 -40.30 40.18 -12.82
C ASN A 30 -39.85 38.94 -13.63
N PRO A 31 -40.64 38.42 -14.60
CA PRO A 31 -40.27 37.27 -15.40
C PRO A 31 -39.38 37.70 -16.57
N GLN A 32 -38.13 38.08 -16.30
CA GLN A 32 -37.10 38.16 -17.33
C GLN A 32 -35.79 37.52 -16.85
N GLN A 33 -35.40 36.48 -17.59
CA GLN A 33 -34.12 35.75 -17.56
C GLN A 33 -33.83 34.88 -16.32
N SER A 34 -34.66 33.83 -16.18
CA SER A 34 -34.17 32.54 -15.69
C SER A 34 -33.30 31.91 -16.78
N SER A 35 -31.98 32.08 -16.70
CA SER A 35 -31.04 31.18 -17.38
C SER A 35 -31.22 29.80 -16.76
N ILE A 36 -31.99 28.94 -17.44
CA ILE A 36 -32.04 27.51 -17.14
C ILE A 36 -30.58 27.03 -17.09
N PRO A 37 -30.09 26.44 -15.98
CA PRO A 37 -28.76 25.87 -15.94
C PRO A 37 -28.68 24.85 -17.07
N SER A 38 -27.84 25.13 -18.07
CA SER A 38 -27.60 24.24 -19.19
C SER A 38 -27.36 22.84 -18.63
N ALA A 39 -28.23 21.89 -19.01
CA ALA A 39 -28.13 20.51 -18.55
C ALA A 39 -26.71 20.02 -18.84
N LYS A 40 -25.89 19.87 -17.79
CA LYS A 40 -24.53 19.35 -17.93
C LYS A 40 -24.59 18.08 -18.75
N SER A 41 -23.73 17.98 -19.76
CA SER A 41 -23.72 16.81 -20.62
C SER A 41 -23.48 15.55 -19.78
N GLU A 42 -24.03 14.43 -20.24
CA GLU A 42 -23.84 13.14 -19.55
C GLU A 42 -22.36 12.81 -19.35
N ALA A 43 -21.54 13.09 -20.37
CA ALA A 43 -20.09 12.92 -20.32
C ALA A 43 -19.43 13.75 -19.20
N GLU A 44 -19.87 15.00 -19.02
CA GLU A 44 -19.36 15.86 -17.94
C GLU A 44 -19.73 15.30 -16.56
N THR A 45 -20.95 14.79 -16.41
CA THR A 45 -21.40 14.21 -15.14
C THR A 45 -20.62 12.92 -14.83
N ILE A 46 -20.39 12.06 -15.82
CA ILE A 46 -19.56 10.86 -15.67
C ILE A 46 -18.12 11.24 -15.30
N ALA A 47 -17.56 12.29 -15.91
CA ALA A 47 -16.21 12.76 -15.58
C ALA A 47 -16.12 13.22 -14.12
N VAL A 48 -17.12 13.95 -13.62
CA VAL A 48 -17.20 14.37 -12.20
C VAL A 48 -17.34 13.17 -11.26
N LEU A 49 -18.11 12.14 -11.63
CA LEU A 49 -18.24 10.94 -10.80
C LEU A 49 -16.95 10.12 -10.76
N ARG A 50 -16.24 10.00 -11.89
CA ARG A 50 -14.93 9.33 -11.92
C ARG A 50 -13.94 10.01 -10.98
N THR A 51 -13.86 11.33 -10.99
CA THR A 51 -12.95 12.05 -10.07
C THR A 51 -13.32 11.87 -8.61
N LYS A 52 -14.63 11.80 -8.29
CA LYS A 52 -15.09 11.49 -6.92
C LYS A 52 -14.70 10.08 -6.47
N LEU A 53 -14.80 9.08 -7.35
CA LEU A 53 -14.44 7.70 -7.07
C LEU A 53 -12.96 7.49 -6.78
N LEU A 54 -12.06 8.31 -7.34
CA LEU A 54 -10.61 8.11 -7.18
C LEU A 54 -10.20 7.97 -5.72
N GLY A 55 -9.43 6.93 -5.43
CA GLY A 55 -8.90 6.66 -4.10
C GLY A 55 -9.25 5.27 -3.58
N THR A 56 -9.11 5.11 -2.26
CA THR A 56 -9.35 3.84 -1.55
C THR A 56 -10.63 3.91 -0.74
N TRP A 57 -11.44 2.85 -0.87
CA TRP A 57 -12.72 2.69 -0.21
C TRP A 57 -12.74 1.38 0.55
N ALA A 58 -13.23 1.40 1.78
CA ALA A 58 -13.31 0.22 2.65
C ALA A 58 -14.75 0.05 3.15
N GLN A 59 -15.20 -1.21 3.24
CA GLN A 59 -16.48 -1.54 3.85
C GLN A 59 -16.37 -1.33 5.36
N CYS A 60 -17.16 -0.42 5.93
CA CYS A 60 -17.13 -0.17 7.36
C CYS A 60 -18.22 -0.97 8.08
N LEU A 61 -17.82 -1.89 8.95
CA LEU A 61 -18.76 -2.65 9.78
C LEU A 61 -19.15 -1.90 11.06
N ASN A 62 -18.29 -1.02 11.57
CA ASN A 62 -18.51 -0.21 12.77
C ASN A 62 -17.94 1.22 12.58
N GLN A 63 -18.54 2.22 13.24
CA GLN A 63 -17.98 3.57 13.32
C GLN A 63 -17.20 3.77 14.63
N PRO A 64 -15.99 4.37 14.61
CA PRO A 64 -15.23 4.82 13.44
C PRO A 64 -14.68 3.63 12.62
N CYS A 65 -14.50 3.80 11.31
CA CYS A 65 -13.96 2.74 10.44
C CYS A 65 -12.54 2.38 10.89
N VAL A 66 -12.40 1.23 11.53
CA VAL A 66 -11.11 0.62 11.83
C VAL A 66 -10.97 -0.53 10.85
N LEU A 67 -9.91 -0.50 10.02
CA LEU A 67 -9.60 -1.59 9.11
C LEU A 67 -9.23 -2.84 9.92
N VAL A 68 -10.20 -3.70 10.22
CA VAL A 68 -9.98 -4.93 10.98
C VAL A 68 -10.14 -6.12 10.04
N GLY A 69 -9.03 -6.59 9.47
CA GLY A 69 -8.73 -7.98 9.06
C GLY A 69 -9.71 -8.80 8.19
N GLN A 70 -10.87 -8.29 7.77
CA GLN A 70 -11.89 -9.03 6.99
C GLN A 70 -12.70 -8.12 6.04
N GLU A 71 -12.26 -6.88 5.83
CA GLU A 71 -13.05 -5.89 5.09
C GLU A 71 -12.72 -5.90 3.61
N GLN A 72 -13.76 -5.85 2.78
CA GLN A 72 -13.62 -5.68 1.34
C GLN A 72 -13.14 -4.26 1.04
N GLN A 73 -12.05 -4.14 0.27
CA GLN A 73 -11.53 -2.86 -0.16
C GLN A 73 -11.56 -2.72 -1.68
N TYR A 74 -11.88 -1.52 -2.13
CA TYR A 74 -11.87 -1.12 -3.53
C TYR A 74 -10.93 0.07 -3.71
N VAL A 75 -10.07 -0.03 -4.72
CA VAL A 75 -9.17 1.07 -5.12
C VAL A 75 -9.51 1.45 -6.54
N PHE A 76 -10.11 2.64 -6.72
CA PHE A 76 -10.44 3.19 -8.03
C PHE A 76 -9.32 4.10 -8.51
N GLY A 77 -8.81 3.80 -9.69
CA GLY A 77 -7.76 4.53 -10.35
C GLY A 77 -8.20 5.43 -11.47
N PRO A 78 -7.26 6.25 -11.98
CA PRO A 78 -7.42 6.91 -13.25
C PRO A 78 -7.65 5.86 -14.35
N ASP A 79 -8.24 6.31 -15.45
CA ASP A 79 -8.45 5.50 -16.66
C ASP A 79 -9.30 4.23 -16.46
N GLY A 80 -10.17 4.24 -15.45
CA GLY A 80 -11.11 3.15 -15.19
C GLY A 80 -10.46 1.93 -14.55
N GLN A 81 -9.32 2.04 -13.85
CA GLN A 81 -8.71 0.90 -13.16
C GLN A 81 -9.42 0.60 -11.84
N LEU A 82 -9.66 -0.68 -11.53
CA LEU A 82 -10.19 -1.13 -10.25
C LEU A 82 -9.29 -2.24 -9.68
N SER A 83 -8.89 -2.11 -8.42
CA SER A 83 -8.32 -3.22 -7.65
C SER A 83 -9.24 -3.57 -6.50
N THR A 84 -9.48 -4.87 -6.29
CA THR A 84 -10.26 -5.37 -5.16
C THR A 84 -9.37 -6.21 -4.24
N PHE A 85 -9.64 -6.12 -2.94
CA PHE A 85 -8.92 -6.86 -1.90
C PHE A 85 -9.93 -7.58 -1.00
N GLN A 86 -9.67 -8.86 -0.78
CA GLN A 86 -10.41 -9.69 0.15
C GLN A 86 -9.41 -10.30 1.15
N SER A 87 -9.64 -10.03 2.44
CA SER A 87 -8.67 -10.21 3.51
C SER A 87 -8.58 -11.65 4.06
N ASP A 88 -9.31 -12.60 3.48
CA ASP A 88 -9.38 -13.97 4.00
C ASP A 88 -8.15 -14.83 3.62
N ASP A 89 -7.24 -14.31 2.78
CA ASP A 89 -6.04 -15.02 2.30
C ASP A 89 -4.76 -14.22 2.62
N PRO A 90 -3.77 -14.79 3.33
CA PRO A 90 -2.46 -14.16 3.54
C PRO A 90 -1.68 -13.90 2.24
N ASP A 91 -2.02 -14.59 1.14
CA ASP A 91 -1.49 -14.35 -0.21
C ASP A 91 -2.35 -13.34 -1.01
N MET A 92 -3.21 -12.58 -0.32
CA MET A 92 -4.01 -11.43 -0.78
C MET A 92 -4.30 -11.45 -2.28
N VAL A 93 -5.27 -12.27 -2.70
CA VAL A 93 -5.67 -12.38 -4.11
C VAL A 93 -6.17 -11.03 -4.62
N ARG A 94 -5.27 -10.33 -5.31
CA ARG A 94 -5.57 -9.08 -5.99
C ARG A 94 -6.17 -9.40 -7.35
N SER A 95 -7.44 -9.08 -7.54
CA SER A 95 -7.98 -8.97 -8.90
C SER A 95 -7.76 -7.55 -9.41
N ASN A 96 -7.09 -7.44 -10.56
CA ASN A 96 -7.02 -6.20 -11.32
C ASN A 96 -8.12 -6.23 -12.37
N GLN A 97 -9.04 -5.29 -12.25
CA GLN A 97 -10.21 -5.14 -13.10
C GLN A 97 -10.22 -3.75 -13.72
N ARG A 98 -11.10 -3.54 -14.69
CA ARG A 98 -11.53 -2.21 -15.11
C ARG A 98 -12.93 -1.95 -14.60
N TYR A 99 -13.25 -0.68 -14.41
CA TYR A 99 -14.59 -0.20 -14.16
C TYR A 99 -15.03 0.81 -15.23
N GLU A 100 -16.30 0.74 -15.58
CA GLU A 100 -16.99 1.73 -16.41
C GLU A 100 -18.21 2.27 -15.65
N LEU A 101 -18.45 3.57 -15.78
CA LEU A 101 -19.67 4.19 -15.28
C LEU A 101 -20.67 4.32 -16.42
N ARG A 102 -21.90 3.88 -16.19
CA ARG A 102 -23.02 4.04 -17.11
C ARG A 102 -24.15 4.76 -16.42
N LYS A 103 -24.83 5.61 -17.18
CA LYS A 103 -26.08 6.22 -16.71
C LYS A 103 -27.21 5.20 -16.87
N SER A 104 -27.95 5.00 -15.79
CA SER A 104 -29.18 4.21 -15.77
C SER A 104 -30.40 5.14 -15.72
N ALA A 105 -31.60 4.58 -15.76
CA ALA A 105 -32.85 5.34 -15.78
C ALA A 105 -33.02 6.25 -14.55
N ARG A 106 -32.42 5.87 -13.39
CA ARG A 106 -32.59 6.58 -12.11
C ARG A 106 -31.30 6.78 -11.32
N SER A 107 -30.20 6.16 -11.72
CA SER A 107 -28.94 6.14 -10.97
C SER A 107 -27.75 6.00 -11.92
N TYR A 108 -26.55 5.88 -11.36
CA TYR A 108 -25.37 5.46 -12.10
C TYR A 108 -25.05 4.02 -11.75
N GLU A 109 -24.66 3.25 -12.74
CA GLU A 109 -24.20 1.88 -12.59
C GLU A 109 -22.70 1.85 -12.77
N ILE A 110 -22.02 1.05 -11.94
CA ILE A 110 -20.63 0.70 -12.12
C ILE A 110 -20.55 -0.73 -12.61
N GLU A 111 -20.07 -0.89 -13.84
CA GLU A 111 -19.73 -2.19 -14.41
C GLU A 111 -18.26 -2.44 -14.16
N THR A 112 -17.93 -3.55 -13.52
CA THR A 112 -16.56 -3.94 -13.21
C THR A 112 -16.26 -5.27 -13.88
N GLY A 113 -15.06 -5.48 -14.41
CA GLY A 113 -14.73 -6.75 -15.05
C GLY A 113 -13.27 -6.84 -15.50
N PHE A 114 -12.87 -7.99 -16.04
CA PHE A 114 -11.55 -8.16 -16.61
C PHE A 114 -11.55 -7.72 -18.07
N VAL A 115 -10.44 -7.16 -18.55
CA VAL A 115 -10.34 -6.66 -19.93
C VAL A 115 -9.88 -7.80 -20.85
N ALA A 116 -10.68 -8.13 -21.86
CA ALA A 116 -10.27 -9.03 -22.93
C ALA A 116 -9.39 -8.31 -23.96
N ASN A 117 -8.73 -9.05 -24.86
CA ASN A 117 -7.81 -8.49 -25.87
C ASN A 117 -8.48 -7.45 -26.80
N ASN A 118 -9.80 -7.53 -26.98
CA ASN A 118 -10.61 -6.61 -27.77
C ASN A 118 -11.07 -5.37 -26.98
N GLY A 119 -10.68 -5.23 -25.71
CA GLY A 119 -11.07 -4.13 -24.83
C GLY A 119 -12.41 -4.31 -24.09
N SER A 120 -13.20 -5.36 -24.37
CA SER A 120 -14.47 -5.58 -23.67
C SER A 120 -14.25 -6.16 -22.27
N LEU A 121 -15.15 -5.82 -21.34
CA LEU A 121 -15.18 -6.44 -20.02
C LEU A 121 -15.77 -7.86 -20.10
N TYR A 122 -15.15 -8.82 -19.45
CA TYR A 122 -15.70 -10.17 -19.22
C TYR A 122 -15.73 -10.48 -17.73
N ASN A 123 -16.60 -11.43 -17.35
CA ASN A 123 -16.98 -11.70 -15.96
C ASN A 123 -17.40 -10.41 -15.24
N SER A 124 -18.21 -9.59 -15.92
CA SER A 124 -18.56 -8.29 -15.37
C SER A 124 -19.60 -8.40 -14.27
N SER A 125 -19.46 -7.57 -13.25
CA SER A 125 -20.47 -7.37 -12.22
C SER A 125 -20.95 -5.92 -12.28
N ILE A 126 -22.27 -5.75 -12.19
CA ILE A 126 -22.92 -4.45 -12.23
C ILE A 126 -23.44 -4.16 -10.83
N ALA A 127 -23.07 -2.99 -10.30
CA ALA A 127 -23.62 -2.47 -9.06
C ALA A 127 -24.19 -1.08 -9.29
N GLU A 128 -25.29 -0.76 -8.62
CA GLU A 128 -25.78 0.61 -8.56
C GLU A 128 -24.88 1.42 -7.62
N LEU A 129 -24.38 2.55 -8.10
CA LEU A 129 -23.50 3.47 -7.38
C LEU A 129 -24.31 4.67 -6.90
N ASN A 130 -24.37 4.84 -5.58
CA ASN A 130 -25.00 5.99 -4.96
C ASN A 130 -24.03 6.67 -4.00
N PHE A 131 -23.95 8.01 -4.04
CA PHE A 131 -23.17 8.79 -3.08
C PHE A 131 -24.11 9.43 -2.07
N LYS A 132 -23.80 9.27 -0.77
CA LYS A 132 -24.46 10.06 0.28
C LYS A 132 -23.82 11.43 0.42
N ASN A 133 -22.49 11.46 0.26
CA ASN A 133 -21.64 12.65 0.26
C ASN A 133 -20.31 12.28 -0.43
N ASP A 134 -19.32 13.17 -0.40
CA ASP A 134 -18.02 12.96 -1.06
C ASP A 134 -17.14 11.88 -0.40
N SER A 135 -17.47 11.43 0.82
CA SER A 135 -16.70 10.44 1.57
C SER A 135 -17.46 9.13 1.83
N GLN A 136 -18.72 9.02 1.43
CA GLN A 136 -19.56 7.85 1.66
C GLN A 136 -20.29 7.44 0.38
N MET A 137 -20.07 6.19 -0.04
CA MET A 137 -20.76 5.59 -1.17
C MET A 137 -21.48 4.31 -0.77
N PHE A 138 -22.56 4.00 -1.48
CA PHE A 138 -23.26 2.73 -1.42
C PHE A 138 -23.10 2.03 -2.76
N LEU A 139 -22.69 0.77 -2.70
CA LEU A 139 -22.74 -0.14 -3.83
C LEU A 139 -23.85 -1.15 -3.57
N THR A 140 -24.86 -1.17 -4.44
CA THR A 140 -25.94 -2.15 -4.38
C THR A 140 -25.76 -3.13 -5.53
N ALA A 141 -25.51 -4.39 -5.21
CA ALA A 141 -25.44 -5.47 -6.20
C ALA A 141 -26.62 -6.43 -6.04
N LYS A 142 -27.13 -6.94 -7.16
CA LYS A 142 -28.12 -8.02 -7.17
C LYS A 142 -27.41 -9.36 -7.18
N ASP A 143 -27.80 -10.26 -6.29
CA ASP A 143 -27.36 -11.65 -6.37
C ASP A 143 -28.16 -12.44 -7.41
N ASN A 144 -27.79 -13.71 -7.62
CA ASN A 144 -28.48 -14.60 -8.56
C ASN A 144 -29.95 -14.88 -8.19
N SER A 145 -30.37 -14.57 -6.95
CA SER A 145 -31.77 -14.69 -6.51
C SER A 145 -32.58 -13.41 -6.78
N GLY A 146 -31.95 -12.37 -7.33
CA GLY A 146 -32.56 -11.06 -7.57
C GLY A 146 -32.72 -10.22 -6.31
N LYS A 147 -32.10 -10.63 -5.20
CA LYS A 147 -32.12 -9.86 -3.95
C LYS A 147 -31.02 -8.81 -3.98
N ASP A 148 -31.38 -7.59 -3.59
CA ASP A 148 -30.44 -6.49 -3.44
C ASP A 148 -29.59 -6.67 -2.19
N HIS A 149 -28.27 -6.61 -2.35
CA HIS A 149 -27.30 -6.51 -1.27
C HIS A 149 -26.60 -5.16 -1.38
N ALA A 150 -26.98 -4.24 -0.49
CA ALA A 150 -26.33 -2.94 -0.36
C ALA A 150 -25.17 -3.04 0.63
N LYS A 151 -24.00 -2.57 0.22
CA LYS A 151 -22.83 -2.39 1.09
C LYS A 151 -22.44 -0.92 1.12
N GLU A 152 -22.24 -0.40 2.33
CA GLU A 152 -21.72 0.94 2.55
C GLU A 152 -20.19 0.93 2.57
N PHE A 153 -19.59 1.86 1.85
CA PHE A 153 -18.16 2.07 1.81
C PHE A 153 -17.82 3.50 2.19
N GLN A 154 -16.79 3.65 3.01
CA GLN A 154 -16.23 4.96 3.34
C GLN A 154 -14.91 5.16 2.60
N LYS A 155 -14.71 6.38 2.10
CA LYS A 155 -13.46 6.80 1.51
C LYS A 155 -12.42 6.95 2.61
N VAL A 156 -11.43 6.05 2.62
CA VAL A 156 -10.35 6.05 3.62
C VAL A 156 -9.12 6.81 3.11
N SER A 157 -9.00 7.01 1.80
CA SER A 157 -7.92 7.80 1.21
C SER A 157 -8.32 8.41 -0.13
N ASN A 158 -7.97 9.69 -0.34
CA ASN A 158 -8.04 10.34 -1.65
C ASN A 158 -6.88 9.96 -2.58
N HIS A 159 -5.81 9.36 -2.03
CA HIS A 159 -4.71 8.91 -2.86
C HIS A 159 -5.11 7.60 -3.54
N PHE A 160 -5.04 7.61 -4.88
CA PHE A 160 -4.88 6.39 -5.66
C PHE A 160 -3.45 5.89 -5.44
N LEU A 161 -3.22 5.30 -4.28
CA LEU A 161 -2.14 4.36 -4.14
C LEU A 161 -2.65 3.14 -4.90
N ILE A 162 -2.20 2.93 -6.14
CA ILE A 162 -2.14 1.56 -6.66
C ILE A 162 -1.60 0.77 -5.47
N VAL A 163 -2.19 -0.38 -5.14
CA VAL A 163 -1.52 -1.35 -4.27
C VAL A 163 -0.31 -1.94 -5.03
N SER A 164 0.57 -1.06 -5.51
CA SER A 164 1.98 -1.26 -5.58
C SER A 164 2.49 -1.56 -4.18
N ASP A 165 1.83 -1.12 -3.10
CA ASP A 165 2.32 -1.37 -1.74
C ASP A 165 2.43 -2.87 -1.39
N GLY A 166 1.56 -3.77 -1.85
CA GLY A 166 1.76 -5.22 -1.61
C GLY A 166 2.99 -5.80 -2.34
N LYS A 167 3.16 -5.47 -3.63
CA LYS A 167 4.30 -5.92 -4.44
C LYS A 167 5.60 -5.20 -4.06
N MET A 168 5.52 -3.92 -3.73
CA MET A 168 6.63 -3.09 -3.24
C MET A 168 7.02 -3.53 -1.84
N GLN A 169 6.07 -3.82 -0.96
CA GLN A 169 6.33 -4.36 0.37
C GLN A 169 6.93 -5.76 0.29
N ALA A 170 6.43 -6.62 -0.61
CA ALA A 170 7.02 -7.94 -0.88
C ALA A 170 8.41 -7.82 -1.51
N LEU A 171 8.63 -6.86 -2.40
CA LEU A 171 9.94 -6.59 -2.99
C LEU A 171 10.93 -6.02 -1.96
N ARG A 172 10.47 -5.11 -1.09
CA ARG A 172 11.21 -4.55 0.05
C ARG A 172 11.53 -5.63 1.08
N SER A 173 10.59 -6.52 1.41
CA SER A 173 10.85 -7.64 2.33
C SER A 173 11.81 -8.66 1.72
N SER A 174 11.67 -8.95 0.43
CA SER A 174 12.60 -9.82 -0.31
C SER A 174 14.01 -9.23 -0.35
N LEU A 175 14.15 -7.94 -0.66
CA LEU A 175 15.45 -7.27 -0.69
C LEU A 175 16.09 -7.17 0.69
N ARG A 176 15.31 -6.87 1.74
CA ARG A 176 15.80 -6.90 3.13
C ARG A 176 16.34 -8.28 3.50
N THR A 177 15.56 -9.31 3.23
CA THR A 177 15.95 -10.71 3.47
C THR A 177 17.21 -11.06 2.69
N TYR A 178 17.30 -10.60 1.44
CA TYR A 178 18.47 -10.83 0.59
C TYR A 178 19.73 -10.14 1.13
N ILE A 179 19.68 -8.85 1.46
CA ILE A 179 20.81 -8.12 2.06
C ILE A 179 21.26 -8.77 3.37
N TRP A 180 20.30 -9.20 4.19
CA TRP A 180 20.61 -9.92 5.42
C TRP A 180 21.31 -11.26 5.14
N SER A 181 20.82 -12.04 4.18
CA SER A 181 21.44 -13.28 3.73
C SER A 181 22.86 -13.05 3.19
N VAL A 182 23.08 -11.98 2.42
CA VAL A 182 24.42 -11.60 1.95
C VAL A 182 25.31 -11.24 3.14
N ASN A 183 24.86 -10.43 4.10
CA ASN A 183 25.63 -10.12 5.30
C ASN A 183 26.02 -11.39 6.07
N LYS A 184 25.08 -12.32 6.27
CA LYS A 184 25.35 -13.59 6.95
C LYS A 184 26.32 -14.48 6.19
N ALA A 185 26.15 -14.58 4.87
CA ALA A 185 27.06 -15.33 4.02
C ALA A 185 28.48 -14.72 4.04
N GLN A 186 28.62 -13.40 4.10
CA GLN A 186 29.92 -12.74 4.26
C GLN A 186 30.59 -13.07 5.60
N GLN A 187 29.82 -13.07 6.71
CA GLN A 187 30.35 -13.46 8.03
C GLN A 187 30.85 -14.91 8.02
N ALA A 188 30.05 -15.84 7.46
CA ALA A 188 30.41 -17.24 7.33
C ALA A 188 31.64 -17.43 6.43
N HIS A 189 31.64 -16.80 5.24
CA HIS A 189 32.75 -16.88 4.29
C HIS A 189 34.05 -16.31 4.87
N PHE A 190 33.95 -15.23 5.67
CA PHE A 190 35.11 -14.71 6.39
C PHE A 190 35.61 -15.70 7.45
N SER A 191 34.70 -16.31 8.22
CA SER A 191 35.08 -17.32 9.22
C SER A 191 35.78 -18.54 8.60
N GLU A 192 35.37 -18.93 7.39
CA GLU A 192 35.93 -20.10 6.68
C GLU A 192 37.21 -19.79 5.91
N ARG A 193 37.28 -18.61 5.28
CA ARG A 193 38.33 -18.27 4.30
C ARG A 193 39.19 -17.08 4.68
N ASN A 194 38.95 -16.49 5.85
CA ASN A 194 39.65 -15.31 6.37
C ASN A 194 39.66 -14.11 5.39
N ARG A 195 38.61 -13.96 4.58
CA ARG A 195 38.42 -12.83 3.65
C ARG A 195 36.95 -12.65 3.31
N PHE A 196 36.56 -11.43 2.96
CA PHE A 196 35.26 -11.17 2.34
C PHE A 196 35.32 -11.44 0.84
N SER A 197 34.16 -11.61 0.21
CA SER A 197 34.05 -11.84 -1.23
C SER A 197 33.11 -10.84 -1.89
N ASN A 198 33.43 -10.38 -3.09
CA ASN A 198 32.49 -9.62 -3.93
C ASN A 198 31.72 -10.52 -4.91
N ASP A 199 32.04 -11.81 -4.95
CA ASP A 199 31.38 -12.80 -5.79
C ASP A 199 30.29 -13.54 -4.99
N LEU A 200 29.03 -13.30 -5.36
CA LEU A 200 27.86 -13.93 -4.74
C LEU A 200 27.82 -15.45 -4.91
N SER A 201 28.42 -15.97 -5.99
CA SER A 201 28.52 -17.42 -6.20
C SER A 201 29.42 -18.05 -5.15
N SER A 202 30.57 -17.44 -4.85
CA SER A 202 31.46 -17.89 -3.77
C SER A 202 30.85 -17.79 -2.36
N LEU A 203 29.80 -16.99 -2.18
CA LEU A 203 29.01 -16.88 -0.94
C LEU A 203 27.90 -17.94 -0.85
N GLY A 204 27.71 -18.76 -1.88
CA GLY A 204 26.67 -19.79 -1.91
C GLY A 204 25.25 -19.25 -2.10
N LEU A 205 25.11 -17.99 -2.56
CA LEU A 205 23.80 -17.35 -2.75
C LEU A 205 23.25 -17.49 -4.17
N GLY A 206 24.08 -17.91 -5.12
CA GLY A 206 23.73 -18.19 -6.52
C GLY A 206 23.18 -16.98 -7.29
N ASP A 207 23.16 -17.08 -8.62
CA ASP A 207 22.61 -16.01 -9.47
C ASP A 207 21.08 -15.93 -9.43
N GLN A 208 20.40 -16.87 -8.76
CA GLN A 208 18.94 -17.04 -8.82
C GLN A 208 18.14 -16.06 -7.95
N ALA A 209 18.75 -15.47 -6.93
CA ALA A 209 18.10 -14.47 -6.07
C ALA A 209 18.09 -13.06 -6.69
N LEU A 210 18.99 -12.79 -7.63
CA LEU A 210 19.13 -11.50 -8.32
C LEU A 210 17.97 -11.19 -9.28
N PRO A 211 17.46 -12.10 -10.14
CA PRO A 211 16.42 -11.80 -11.13
C PRO A 211 15.09 -11.26 -10.56
N SER A 212 14.67 -11.72 -9.38
CA SER A 212 13.45 -11.24 -8.72
C SER A 212 13.63 -9.83 -8.12
N ILE A 213 14.85 -9.51 -7.67
CA ILE A 213 15.27 -8.18 -7.20
C ILE A 213 15.55 -7.23 -8.39
N ALA A 214 16.10 -7.76 -9.49
CA ALA A 214 16.51 -7.04 -10.69
C ALA A 214 15.35 -6.36 -11.44
N ASN A 215 14.11 -6.77 -11.18
CA ASN A 215 12.91 -6.10 -11.70
C ASN A 215 12.57 -4.78 -10.98
N GLY A 216 13.54 -4.13 -10.34
CA GLY A 216 13.33 -2.84 -9.67
C GLY A 216 14.49 -2.35 -8.81
N TYR A 217 15.52 -3.17 -8.57
CA TYR A 217 16.67 -2.79 -7.75
C TYR A 217 17.99 -3.17 -8.41
N SER A 218 18.99 -2.29 -8.26
CA SER A 218 20.40 -2.55 -8.52
C SER A 218 21.06 -2.98 -7.22
N PHE A 219 21.84 -4.06 -7.28
CA PHE A 219 22.57 -4.60 -6.14
C PHE A 219 24.07 -4.58 -6.40
N THR A 220 24.85 -4.09 -5.44
CA THR A 220 26.31 -4.02 -5.54
C THR A 220 26.97 -4.47 -4.25
N VAL A 221 28.15 -5.10 -4.38
CA VAL A 221 28.98 -5.53 -3.25
C VAL A 221 30.33 -4.82 -3.34
N GLY A 222 30.59 -3.92 -2.41
CA GLY A 222 31.87 -3.24 -2.24
C GLY A 222 32.69 -3.92 -1.15
N VAL A 223 33.79 -4.56 -1.51
CA VAL A 223 34.71 -5.18 -0.55
C VAL A 223 35.93 -4.30 -0.34
N SER A 224 36.34 -4.17 0.90
CA SER A 224 37.60 -3.56 1.32
C SER A 224 38.28 -4.46 2.36
N ASN A 225 39.53 -4.16 2.71
CA ASN A 225 40.20 -4.89 3.77
C ASN A 225 39.42 -4.67 5.08
N GLY A 226 38.95 -5.76 5.71
CA GLY A 226 38.25 -5.71 7.00
C GLY A 226 36.80 -5.23 6.98
N MET A 227 36.24 -4.89 5.81
CA MET A 227 34.85 -4.46 5.69
C MET A 227 34.25 -4.84 4.33
N VAL A 228 32.96 -5.17 4.32
CA VAL A 228 32.14 -5.25 3.12
C VAL A 228 30.87 -4.41 3.26
N VAL A 229 30.49 -3.77 2.16
CA VAL A 229 29.29 -2.94 2.02
C VAL A 229 28.44 -3.52 0.90
N ASN A 230 27.22 -3.92 1.22
CA ASN A 230 26.22 -4.45 0.30
C ASN A 230 25.17 -3.37 0.08
N THR A 231 24.97 -2.91 -1.16
CA THR A 231 24.02 -1.83 -1.45
C THR A 231 22.90 -2.36 -2.33
N GLY A 232 21.64 -2.10 -1.95
CA GLY A 232 20.46 -2.31 -2.78
C GLY A 232 19.76 -0.98 -3.02
N VAL A 233 19.73 -0.51 -4.28
CA VAL A 233 19.11 0.77 -4.65
C VAL A 233 18.02 0.54 -5.66
N SER A 234 16.84 1.14 -5.44
CA SER A 234 15.75 1.04 -6.38
C SER A 234 16.05 1.82 -7.67
N SER A 235 15.73 1.23 -8.81
CA SER A 235 15.67 1.94 -10.10
C SER A 235 14.38 2.73 -10.28
N ARG A 236 13.42 2.59 -9.35
CA ARG A 236 12.11 3.24 -9.36
C ARG A 236 11.99 4.28 -8.25
N THR A 237 11.28 5.36 -8.55
CA THR A 237 10.88 6.36 -7.55
C THR A 237 9.86 5.76 -6.57
N GLY A 238 9.81 6.29 -5.34
CA GLY A 238 8.87 5.83 -4.31
C GLY A 238 9.29 4.57 -3.53
N GLU A 239 10.51 4.07 -3.76
CA GLU A 239 11.10 2.93 -3.06
C GLU A 239 12.29 3.29 -2.18
N TYR A 240 12.50 2.55 -1.08
CA TYR A 240 13.61 2.76 -0.14
C TYR A 240 14.91 2.14 -0.65
N ALA A 241 16.04 2.74 -0.30
CA ALA A 241 17.36 2.13 -0.50
C ALA A 241 17.81 1.38 0.77
N TYR A 242 18.61 0.35 0.57
CA TYR A 242 19.10 -0.51 1.63
C TYR A 242 20.63 -0.65 1.57
N LEU A 243 21.24 -0.74 2.75
CA LEU A 243 22.67 -0.88 2.92
C LEU A 243 22.96 -1.93 4.00
N GLY A 244 23.62 -3.01 3.64
CA GLY A 244 24.22 -3.95 4.58
C GLY A 244 25.69 -3.63 4.77
N VAL A 245 26.17 -3.59 6.02
CA VAL A 245 27.60 -3.43 6.29
C VAL A 245 28.04 -4.57 7.19
N VAL A 246 29.18 -5.19 6.85
CA VAL A 246 29.87 -6.16 7.71
C VAL A 246 31.27 -5.64 7.99
N LEU A 247 31.65 -5.57 9.26
CA LEU A 247 32.94 -5.09 9.75
C LEU A 247 33.63 -6.15 10.59
N LEU A 248 34.97 -6.15 10.58
CA LEU A 248 35.77 -6.85 11.58
C LEU A 248 35.91 -6.01 12.84
N VAL A 249 35.58 -6.57 13.99
CA VAL A 249 35.73 -5.94 15.30
C VAL A 249 36.55 -6.85 16.20
N ARG A 250 37.24 -6.25 17.18
CA ARG A 250 37.93 -7.02 18.23
C ARG A 250 37.07 -7.03 19.49
N ILE A 251 36.73 -8.22 19.97
CA ILE A 251 35.98 -8.42 21.22
C ILE A 251 36.81 -9.34 22.10
N SER A 252 37.21 -8.86 23.29
CA SER A 252 38.01 -9.63 24.25
C SER A 252 39.32 -10.20 23.69
N GLY A 253 39.91 -9.54 22.71
CA GLY A 253 41.15 -10.01 22.07
C GLY A 253 40.92 -10.79 20.78
N ASP A 254 39.72 -11.30 20.51
CA ASP A 254 39.43 -12.07 19.30
C ASP A 254 38.86 -11.20 18.19
N VAL A 255 39.27 -11.46 16.95
CA VAL A 255 38.71 -10.81 15.77
C VAL A 255 37.46 -11.55 15.34
N THR A 256 36.34 -10.85 15.30
CA THR A 256 35.04 -11.38 14.85
C THR A 256 34.40 -10.42 13.85
N SER A 257 33.39 -10.90 13.13
CA SER A 257 32.63 -10.08 12.18
C SER A 257 31.25 -9.73 12.75
N VAL A 258 30.85 -8.47 12.57
CA VAL A 258 29.53 -7.95 12.97
C VAL A 258 28.86 -7.30 11.78
N ALA A 259 27.53 -7.32 11.74
CA ALA A 259 26.77 -6.73 10.64
C ALA A 259 25.64 -5.83 11.11
N ILE A 260 25.33 -4.84 10.28
CA ILE A 260 24.14 -3.99 10.39
C ILE A 260 23.45 -3.93 9.03
N MET A 261 22.14 -3.70 9.06
CA MET A 261 21.37 -3.32 7.88
C MET A 261 20.73 -1.96 8.14
N CYS A 262 20.79 -1.09 7.14
CA CYS A 262 20.23 0.25 7.15
C CYS A 262 19.22 0.38 6.02
N GLU A 263 18.15 1.12 6.29
CA GLU A 263 17.11 1.49 5.33
C GLU A 263 17.06 3.02 5.25
N SER A 264 16.93 3.58 4.06
CA SER A 264 16.76 5.03 3.89
C SER A 264 15.53 5.53 4.66
N ASN A 265 15.57 6.76 5.15
CA ASN A 265 14.43 7.34 5.85
C ASN A 265 13.32 7.73 4.88
N GLU A 266 13.70 8.07 3.66
CA GLU A 266 12.81 8.43 2.56
C GLU A 266 13.09 7.57 1.32
N PRO A 267 12.10 7.37 0.45
CA PRO A 267 12.32 6.77 -0.85
C PRO A 267 13.42 7.46 -1.67
N THR A 268 14.33 6.68 -2.24
CA THR A 268 15.46 7.20 -3.01
C THR A 268 15.97 6.21 -4.06
N THR A 269 16.43 6.75 -5.19
CA THR A 269 17.16 6.02 -6.23
C THR A 269 18.67 6.24 -6.14
N GLN A 270 19.13 6.90 -5.07
CA GLN A 270 20.55 7.15 -4.82
C GLN A 270 21.11 6.13 -3.85
N ILE A 271 22.40 5.79 -4.03
CA ILE A 271 23.17 5.03 -3.06
C ILE A 271 23.23 5.79 -1.73
N LEU A 272 23.10 5.06 -0.61
CA LEU A 272 23.35 5.64 0.70
C LEU A 272 24.84 5.95 0.82
N ASN A 273 25.18 7.22 1.07
CA ASN A 273 26.57 7.65 1.20
C ASN A 273 27.14 7.18 2.54
N TYR A 274 27.66 5.95 2.55
CA TYR A 274 28.30 5.35 3.71
C TYR A 274 29.79 5.70 3.71
N GLN A 275 30.21 6.50 4.68
CA GLN A 275 31.61 6.77 4.93
C GLN A 275 32.16 5.74 5.93
N PRO A 276 33.12 4.89 5.53
CA PRO A 276 33.70 3.91 6.43
C PRO A 276 34.38 4.60 7.62
N PRO A 277 34.24 4.08 8.84
CA PRO A 277 35.00 4.59 9.98
C PRO A 277 36.49 4.33 9.78
N SER A 278 37.33 5.10 10.48
CA SER A 278 38.77 4.84 10.50
C SER A 278 39.07 3.55 11.26
N PRO A 279 39.97 2.68 10.76
CA PRO A 279 40.42 1.51 11.50
C PRO A 279 41.07 1.90 12.84
N ILE A 280 40.78 1.13 13.90
CA ILE A 280 41.43 1.32 15.22
C ILE A 280 42.75 0.56 15.35
N SER A 281 42.86 -0.58 14.68
CA SER A 281 44.08 -1.39 14.71
C SER A 281 44.16 -2.30 13.49
N ILE A 282 45.36 -2.77 13.19
CA ILE A 282 45.61 -3.76 12.13
C ILE A 282 45.99 -5.07 12.84
N SER A 283 45.17 -6.11 12.67
CA SER A 283 45.47 -7.49 13.12
C SER A 283 45.64 -8.36 11.89
N ASP A 284 46.72 -9.12 11.80
CA ASP A 284 46.91 -10.08 10.69
C ASP A 284 46.77 -9.40 9.31
N ASN A 285 47.29 -8.17 9.21
CA ASN A 285 47.16 -7.28 8.04
C ASN A 285 45.72 -6.89 7.66
N LYS A 286 44.77 -7.01 8.60
CA LYS A 286 43.37 -6.61 8.42
C LYS A 286 42.99 -5.51 9.41
N PRO A 287 42.39 -4.40 8.94
CA PRO A 287 41.88 -3.38 9.83
C PRO A 287 40.71 -3.94 10.64
N THR A 288 40.67 -3.54 11.90
CA THR A 288 39.55 -3.76 12.83
C THR A 288 38.95 -2.41 13.21
N TYR A 289 37.68 -2.42 13.59
CA TYR A 289 36.88 -1.23 13.87
C TYR A 289 36.30 -1.29 15.30
N ASN A 290 35.91 -0.14 15.88
CA ASN A 290 35.12 -0.18 17.11
C ASN A 290 33.70 -0.61 16.76
N LEU A 291 33.11 -1.44 17.62
CA LEU A 291 31.70 -1.79 17.50
C LEU A 291 30.77 -0.56 17.55
N SER A 292 31.15 0.46 18.32
CA SER A 292 30.41 1.73 18.41
C SER A 292 30.35 2.51 17.09
N ASP A 293 31.26 2.24 16.16
CA ASP A 293 31.36 2.95 14.89
C ASP A 293 30.46 2.33 13.81
N LEU A 294 29.89 1.15 14.08
CA LEU A 294 28.90 0.51 13.23
C LEU A 294 27.56 1.25 13.33
N LYS A 295 27.40 2.29 12.52
CA LYS A 295 26.19 3.14 12.47
C LYS A 295 25.69 3.28 11.03
N CYS A 296 24.39 3.50 10.90
CA CYS A 296 23.79 3.85 9.61
C CYS A 296 24.18 5.27 9.18
N PRO A 297 24.37 5.52 7.87
CA PRO A 297 24.68 6.86 7.38
C PRO A 297 23.51 7.82 7.61
N SER A 298 23.80 9.13 7.59
CA SER A 298 22.77 10.17 7.68
C SER A 298 21.66 9.98 6.65
N GLY A 299 20.41 10.17 7.06
CA GLY A 299 19.24 9.93 6.21
C GLY A 299 18.83 8.45 6.10
N SER A 300 19.35 7.58 6.96
CA SER A 300 18.93 6.19 7.08
C SER A 300 18.83 5.75 8.54
N LYS A 301 18.17 4.61 8.78
CA LYS A 301 17.93 4.05 10.11
C LYS A 301 18.30 2.58 10.17
N PRO A 302 18.76 2.07 11.33
CA PRO A 302 19.03 0.65 11.50
C PRO A 302 17.74 -0.17 11.36
N ARG A 303 17.86 -1.32 10.73
CA ARG A 303 16.79 -2.32 10.63
C ARG A 303 17.30 -3.63 11.22
N GLY A 304 16.55 -4.13 12.20
CA GLY A 304 16.70 -5.50 12.68
C GLY A 304 16.34 -6.49 11.58
N ALA A 305 16.89 -7.70 11.70
CA ALA A 305 16.44 -8.86 10.95
C ALA A 305 15.00 -9.21 11.30
#